data_AF-A0A1B9SI69-F1
#
_entry.id   AF-A0A1B9SI69-F1
#
_cell.length_a   1.000
_cell.length_b   1.000
_cell.length_c   1.000
_cell.angle_alpha   90.00
_cell.angle_beta   90.00
_cell.angle_gamma   90.00
#
_symmetry.space_group_name_H-M   'P 1'
#
loop_
_entity.id
_entity.type
_entity.pdbx_description
1 polymer ?
#
loop_
_entity_poly.entity_id
_entity_poly.type
_entity_poly.pdbx_seq_one_letter_code
_entity_poly.pdbx_strand_id
1 'polypeptide(L)' 'MTKTRNDLTISEALRDPLIAMVMRADGVKLDDFKQLLETAARKREQRVSPVSKFLNVISNNPAATCSYC' A
#
# COMPACT_ATOMS: atom_id res chain seq x y z
N MET A 1 -16.30 6.41 14.07
CA MET A 1 -15.85 5.36 13.15
C MET A 1 -14.48 4.91 13.61
N THR A 2 -14.42 3.80 14.35
CA THR A 2 -13.26 3.41 15.16
C THR A 2 -12.09 3.00 14.27
N LYS A 3 -11.01 3.79 14.32
CA LYS A 3 -9.74 3.52 13.63
C LYS A 3 -8.97 2.47 14.43
N THR A 4 -8.98 1.22 14.00
CA THR A 4 -8.12 0.16 14.57
C THR A 4 -7.66 -0.81 13.48
N ARG A 5 -6.79 -0.35 12.59
CA ARG A 5 -5.82 -1.24 11.95
C ARG A 5 -4.47 -0.55 12.00
N ASN A 6 -3.68 -0.91 13.00
CA ASN A 6 -2.25 -0.70 12.93
C ASN A 6 -1.76 -1.76 11.93
N ASP A 7 -1.82 -1.42 10.64
CA ASP A 7 -1.29 -2.27 9.59
C ASP A 7 0.20 -2.51 9.89
N LEU A 8 0.63 -3.78 9.85
CA LEU A 8 2.03 -4.12 10.04
C LEU A 8 2.85 -3.56 8.88
N THR A 9 3.99 -2.96 9.20
CA THR A 9 5.03 -2.71 8.20
C THR A 9 5.57 -4.05 7.69
N ILE A 10 6.18 -4.03 6.49
CA ILE A 10 6.80 -5.24 5.91
C ILE A 10 7.79 -5.87 6.90
N SER A 11 8.62 -5.06 7.55
CA SER A 11 9.59 -5.53 8.55
C SER A 11 8.96 -6.18 9.78
N GLU A 12 7.80 -5.68 10.22
CA GLU A 12 7.06 -6.27 11.36
C GLU A 12 6.41 -7.58 10.95
N ALA A 13 5.80 -7.65 9.76
CA ALA A 13 5.22 -8.87 9.23
C ALA A 13 6.25 -10.00 9.06
N LEU A 14 7.49 -9.64 8.67
CA LEU A 14 8.60 -10.61 8.55
C LEU A 14 9.11 -11.13 9.91
N ARG A 15 8.85 -10.41 11.00
CA ARG A 15 9.26 -10.78 12.36
C ARG A 15 8.11 -11.35 13.19
N ASP A 16 6.92 -11.41 12.64
CA ASP A 16 5.74 -11.89 13.35
C ASP A 16 5.84 -13.43 13.57
N PRO A 17 5.73 -13.90 14.82
CA PRO A 17 5.86 -15.33 15.13
C PRO A 17 4.78 -16.21 14.49
N LEU A 18 3.54 -15.70 14.36
CA LEU A 18 2.44 -16.45 13.76
C LEU A 18 2.66 -16.59 12.25
N ILE A 19 3.02 -15.49 11.58
CA ILE A 19 3.35 -15.49 10.15
C ILE A 19 4.53 -16.43 9.89
N ALA A 20 5.58 -16.39 10.71
CA ALA A 20 6.71 -17.29 10.58
C ALA A 20 6.35 -18.78 10.80
N MET A 21 5.37 -19.10 11.63
CA MET A 21 4.86 -20.47 11.77
C MET A 21 4.14 -20.93 10.51
N VAL A 22 3.27 -20.10 9.94
CA VAL A 22 2.53 -20.41 8.71
C VAL A 22 3.49 -20.56 7.52
N MET A 23 4.43 -19.63 7.34
CA MET A 23 5.42 -19.72 6.26
C MET A 23 6.22 -21.02 6.30
N ARG A 24 6.62 -21.47 7.51
CA ARG A 24 7.34 -22.74 7.67
C ARG A 24 6.45 -23.95 7.36
N ALA A 25 5.18 -23.91 7.74
CA ALA A 25 4.22 -24.96 7.41
C ALA A 25 4.01 -25.08 5.89
N ASP A 26 4.02 -23.93 5.19
CA ASP A 26 3.82 -23.85 3.74
C ASP A 26 5.11 -23.97 2.92
N GLY A 27 6.28 -24.11 3.56
CA GLY A 27 7.58 -24.21 2.89
C GLY A 27 8.02 -22.91 2.18
N VAL A 28 7.50 -21.76 2.61
CA VAL A 28 7.79 -20.44 2.03
C VAL A 28 9.07 -19.87 2.62
N LYS A 29 10.01 -19.44 1.76
CA LYS A 29 11.25 -18.77 2.20
C LYS A 29 10.97 -17.33 2.58
N LEU A 30 11.78 -16.81 3.51
CA LEU A 30 11.65 -15.43 3.99
C LEU A 30 11.85 -14.39 2.88
N ASP A 31 12.81 -14.64 1.98
CA ASP A 31 13.09 -13.74 0.85
C ASP A 31 11.93 -13.69 -0.15
N ASP A 32 11.29 -14.84 -0.43
CA ASP A 32 10.15 -14.92 -1.35
C ASP A 32 8.95 -14.13 -0.79
N PHE A 33 8.68 -14.27 0.51
CA PHE A 33 7.61 -13.54 1.18
C PHE A 33 7.91 -12.03 1.25
N LYS A 34 9.15 -11.64 1.53
CA LYS A 34 9.59 -10.23 1.47
C LYS A 34 9.36 -9.64 0.08
N GLN A 35 9.82 -10.33 -0.97
CA GLN A 35 9.66 -9.86 -2.35
C GLN A 35 8.18 -9.73 -2.74
N LEU A 36 7.32 -10.65 -2.28
CA LEU A 36 5.87 -10.59 -2.48
C LEU A 36 5.28 -9.33 -1.85
N LEU A 37 5.60 -9.05 -0.58
CA LEU A 37 5.10 -7.88 0.14
C LEU A 37 5.58 -6.57 -0.51
N GLU A 38 6.87 -6.48 -0.88
CA GLU A 38 7.42 -5.31 -1.57
C GLU A 38 6.74 -5.08 -2.94
N THR A 39 6.52 -6.16 -3.69
CA THR A 39 5.82 -6.09 -4.98
C THR A 39 4.37 -5.64 -4.81
N ALA A 40 3.68 -6.15 -3.79
CA ALA A 40 2.31 -5.75 -3.47
C ALA A 40 2.24 -4.27 -3.04
N ALA A 41 3.18 -3.81 -2.22
CA ALA A 41 3.29 -2.41 -1.82
C ALA A 41 3.46 -1.49 -3.03
N ARG A 42 4.42 -1.80 -3.92
CA ARG A 42 4.63 -1.04 -5.17
C ARG A 42 3.39 -1.02 -6.06
N LYS A 43 2.68 -2.14 -6.21
CA LYS A 43 1.43 -2.19 -6.97
C LYS A 43 0.31 -1.36 -6.33
N ARG A 44 0.27 -1.29 -5.00
CA ARG A 44 -0.69 -0.47 -4.26
C ARG A 44 -0.42 1.01 -4.45
N GLU A 45 0.84 1.43 -4.40
CA GLU A 45 1.24 2.82 -4.68
C GLU A 45 0.87 3.27 -6.10
N GLN A 46 1.02 2.38 -7.09
CA GLN A 46 0.63 2.66 -8.48
C GLN A 46 -0.88 2.83 -8.67
N ARG A 47 -1.70 2.32 -7.75
CA ARG A 47 -3.15 2.53 -7.73
C ARG A 47 -3.51 3.82 -6.97
N VAL A 48 -2.80 4.91 -7.24
CA VAL A 48 -3.28 6.26 -6.93
C VAL A 48 -4.67 6.37 -7.53
N SER A 49 -5.70 6.47 -6.67
CA SER A 49 -7.09 6.43 -7.14
C SER A 49 -7.27 7.52 -8.20
N PRO A 50 -8.05 7.28 -9.27
CA PRO A 50 -8.33 8.32 -10.25
C PRO A 50 -8.73 9.63 -9.58
N VAL A 51 -9.56 9.54 -8.53
CA VAL A 51 -9.97 10.65 -7.66
C VAL A 51 -8.77 11.39 -7.04
N SER A 52 -7.82 10.70 -6.42
CA SER A 52 -6.63 11.35 -5.84
C SER A 52 -5.73 11.99 -6.90
N LYS A 53 -5.64 11.42 -8.11
CA LYS A 53 -4.95 12.04 -9.24
C LYS A 53 -5.66 13.32 -9.69
N PHE A 54 -7.00 13.31 -9.80
CA PHE A 54 -7.79 14.50 -10.11
C PHE A 54 -7.65 15.60 -9.04
N LEU A 55 -7.72 15.24 -7.76
CA LEU A 55 -7.53 16.20 -6.66
C LEU A 55 -6.13 16.84 -6.67
N ASN A 56 -5.09 16.06 -6.98
CA ASN A 56 -3.73 16.58 -7.11
C ASN A 56 -3.60 17.58 -8.29
N VAL A 57 -4.27 17.30 -9.42
CA VAL A 57 -4.29 18.23 -10.57
C VAL A 57 -5.00 19.54 -10.21
N ILE A 58 -6.16 19.49 -9.55
CA ILE A 58 -6.91 20.67 -9.11
C ILE A 58 -6.08 21.49 -8.10
N SER A 59 -5.41 20.82 -7.17
CA SER A 59 -4.58 21.48 -6.16
C SER A 59 -3.37 22.20 -6.78
N ASN A 60 -2.77 21.64 -7.82
CA ASN A 60 -1.57 22.21 -8.46
C ASN A 60 -1.89 23.24 -9.55
N ASN A 61 -3.13 23.27 -10.05
CA ASN A 61 -3.56 24.26 -11.02
C ASN A 61 -5.00 24.75 -10.72
N PRO A 62 -5.15 25.79 -9.88
CA PRO A 62 -6.45 26.35 -9.56
C PRO A 62 -7.15 27.03 -10.75
N ALA A 63 -6.46 27.27 -11.88
CA ALA A 63 -7.09 27.76 -13.11
C ALA A 63 -7.81 26.65 -13.90
N ALA A 64 -7.60 25.37 -13.55
CA ALA A 64 -8.31 24.24 -14.15
C ALA A 64 -9.78 24.13 -13.69
N THR A 65 -10.23 24.94 -12.72
CA THR A 65 -11.59 24.88 -12.17
C THR A 65 -12.59 25.82 -12.84
N CYS A 66 -12.19 26.71 -13.76
CA CYS A 66 -13.14 27.42 -14.61
C CYS A 66 -12.46 27.95 -15.88
N SER A 67 -12.86 27.45 -17.05
CA SER A 67 -12.58 28.09 -18.36
C SER A 67 -13.86 28.59 -19.05
N TYR A 68 -14.97 28.64 -18.31
CA TYR A 68 -16.22 29.29 -18.69
C TYR A 68 -16.78 30.06 -17.48
N CYS A 69 -15.93 30.95 -16.98
CA CYS A 69 -16.24 32.15 -16.23
C CYS A 69 -15.48 33.24 -17.02
#